data_AF-A0A1X7UC82-F1
#
_entry.id   AF-A0A1X7UC82-F1
#
_cell.length_a   1.000
_cell.length_b   1.000
_cell.length_c   1.000
_cell.angle_alpha   90.00
_cell.angle_beta   90.00
_cell.angle_gamma   90.00
#
_symmetry.space_group_name_H-M   'P 1'
#
loop_
_entity.id
_entity.type
_entity.pdbx_description
1 polymer ?
#
loop_
_entity_poly.entity_id
_entity_poly.type
_entity_poly.pdbx_seq_one_letter_code
_entity_poly.pdbx_strand_id
1 'polypeptide(L)'
;MKNAISTLMLFEAVTTKMSAEKNVTGFKVIPLSRGLQRLTATSTSVLGVNLNNQIGNSFPLGMEENYLIAIPTLLDPRFKKAAFTDRSRVERMSRVLLNEVVALHQHPAPEADTGSVPSTADVETTCHGDASVWQFFDQKVEHIFSQQMPSTSAFMELDQYFKAPILSRQEDPLKWWKTINTFIPT
;
A
#
# COMPACT_ATOMS: atom_id res chain seq x y z
N MET A 1 13.57 -3.14 -39.78
CA MET A 1 14.56 -3.47 -38.72
C MET A 1 14.50 -2.49 -37.55
N LYS A 2 14.62 -1.17 -37.75
CA LYS A 2 14.55 -0.15 -36.67
C LYS A 2 13.31 -0.27 -35.75
N ASN A 3 12.12 -0.44 -36.32
CA ASN A 3 10.88 -0.58 -35.54
C ASN A 3 10.88 -1.83 -34.65
N ALA A 4 11.44 -2.95 -35.12
CA ALA A 4 11.51 -4.17 -34.33
C ALA A 4 12.48 -4.02 -33.14
N ILE A 5 13.62 -3.37 -33.36
CA ILE A 5 14.59 -3.07 -32.29
C ILE A 5 13.94 -2.19 -31.22
N SER A 6 13.26 -1.10 -31.62
CA SER A 6 12.57 -0.22 -30.67
C SER A 6 11.51 -0.94 -29.84
N THR A 7 10.72 -1.83 -30.47
CA THR A 7 9.73 -2.63 -29.74
C THR A 7 10.40 -3.60 -28.77
N LEU A 8 11.42 -4.34 -29.19
CA LEU A 8 12.08 -5.34 -28.34
C LEU A 8 12.86 -4.72 -27.18
N MET A 9 13.43 -3.52 -27.33
CA MET A 9 14.08 -2.81 -26.22
C MET A 9 13.11 -2.52 -25.06
N LEU A 10 11.82 -2.29 -25.34
CA LEU A 10 10.83 -2.11 -24.28
C LEU A 10 10.65 -3.39 -23.45
N PHE A 11 10.63 -4.54 -24.11
CA PHE A 11 10.52 -5.83 -23.45
C PHE A 11 11.77 -6.16 -22.65
N GLU A 12 12.96 -5.95 -23.23
CA GLU A 12 14.23 -6.11 -22.54
C GLU A 12 14.29 -5.26 -21.26
N ALA A 13 13.88 -4.00 -21.33
CA ALA A 13 13.87 -3.11 -20.16
C ALA A 13 12.91 -3.60 -19.06
N VAL A 14 11.75 -4.16 -19.43
CA VAL A 14 10.78 -4.71 -18.48
C VAL A 14 11.27 -6.03 -17.89
N THR A 15 11.75 -6.96 -18.71
CA THR A 15 12.24 -8.27 -18.26
C THR A 15 13.45 -8.13 -17.37
N THR A 16 14.41 -7.26 -17.71
CA THR A 16 15.58 -6.97 -16.86
C THR A 16 15.16 -6.47 -15.47
N LYS A 17 14.14 -5.61 -15.41
CA LYS A 17 13.61 -5.12 -14.12
C LYS A 17 12.89 -6.20 -13.31
N MET A 18 12.19 -7.13 -13.99
CA MET A 18 11.47 -8.23 -13.35
C MET A 18 12.39 -9.38 -12.94
N SER A 19 13.50 -9.58 -13.65
CA SER A 19 14.50 -10.61 -13.37
C SER A 19 15.55 -10.17 -12.34
N ALA A 20 15.45 -8.95 -11.81
CA ALA A 20 16.34 -8.47 -10.76
C ALA A 20 16.01 -9.17 -9.42
N GLU A 21 16.72 -10.26 -9.13
CA GLU A 21 16.51 -11.19 -8.00
C GLU A 21 16.37 -10.51 -6.62
N LYS A 22 17.00 -9.35 -6.42
CA LYS A 22 17.02 -8.64 -5.12
C LYS A 22 15.80 -7.77 -4.84
N ASN A 23 14.80 -7.73 -5.71
CA ASN A 23 13.61 -6.89 -5.52
C ASN A 23 12.35 -7.75 -5.47
N VAL A 24 11.48 -7.55 -4.47
CA VAL A 24 10.11 -8.08 -4.50
C VAL A 24 9.43 -7.56 -5.78
N THR A 25 8.95 -8.48 -6.62
CA THR A 25 8.49 -8.17 -7.99
C THR A 25 6.97 -8.03 -8.12
N GLY A 26 6.20 -8.58 -7.18
CA GLY A 26 4.74 -8.66 -7.29
C GLY A 26 4.06 -7.32 -7.55
N PHE A 27 4.45 -6.27 -6.84
CA PHE A 27 3.88 -4.93 -6.98
C PHE A 27 4.22 -4.22 -8.31
N LYS A 28 5.20 -4.73 -9.07
CA LYS A 28 5.60 -4.15 -10.37
C LYS A 28 4.82 -4.73 -11.55
N VAL A 29 4.16 -5.87 -11.36
CA VAL A 29 3.51 -6.61 -12.46
C VAL A 29 2.44 -5.77 -13.14
N ILE A 30 1.51 -5.18 -12.38
CA ILE A 30 0.44 -4.33 -12.93
C ILE A 30 1.01 -3.09 -13.65
N PRO A 31 1.81 -2.21 -13.01
CA PRO A 31 2.27 -1.01 -13.69
C PRO A 31 3.18 -1.29 -14.89
N LEU A 32 4.00 -2.34 -14.86
CA LEU A 32 4.88 -2.69 -15.99
C LEU A 32 4.11 -3.31 -17.14
N SER A 33 3.21 -4.27 -16.88
CA SER A 33 2.39 -4.89 -17.93
C SER A 33 1.49 -3.88 -18.63
N ARG A 34 0.83 -2.98 -17.89
CA ARG A 34 -0.04 -1.93 -18.44
C ARG A 34 0.76 -0.85 -19.15
N GLY A 35 1.90 -0.44 -18.59
CA GLY A 35 2.83 0.47 -19.26
C GLY A 35 3.35 -0.10 -20.58
N LEU A 36 3.73 -1.38 -20.58
CA LEU A 36 4.21 -2.08 -21.77
C LEU A 36 3.11 -2.19 -22.83
N GLN A 37 1.91 -2.62 -22.43
CA GLN A 37 0.74 -2.71 -23.31
C GLN A 37 0.43 -1.34 -23.95
N ARG A 38 0.44 -0.26 -23.16
CA ARG A 38 0.19 1.09 -23.68
C ARG A 38 1.25 1.53 -24.69
N LEU A 39 2.51 1.24 -24.44
CA LEU A 39 3.60 1.60 -25.36
C LEU A 39 3.52 0.77 -26.64
N THR A 40 3.24 -0.53 -26.54
CA THR A 40 3.11 -1.42 -27.71
C THR A 40 1.85 -1.13 -28.53
N ALA A 41 0.78 -0.62 -27.94
CA ALA A 41 -0.44 -0.23 -28.65
C ALA A 41 -0.21 0.90 -29.67
N THR A 42 0.85 1.70 -29.50
CA THR A 42 1.22 2.75 -30.47
C THR A 42 2.03 2.24 -31.67
N SER A 43 2.47 0.98 -31.64
CA SER A 43 3.27 0.41 -32.73
C SER A 43 2.39 0.02 -33.91
N THR A 44 2.78 0.50 -35.11
CA THR A 44 2.17 0.10 -36.39
C THR A 44 2.83 -1.13 -37.02
N SER A 45 3.90 -1.66 -36.41
CA SER A 45 4.57 -2.86 -36.91
C SER A 45 3.78 -4.14 -36.60
N VAL A 46 3.82 -5.12 -37.51
CA VAL A 46 3.21 -6.46 -37.31
C VAL A 46 3.68 -7.11 -36.02
N LEU A 47 4.98 -6.98 -35.71
CA LEU A 47 5.57 -7.49 -34.47
C LEU A 47 4.95 -6.82 -33.24
N GLY A 48 4.87 -5.48 -33.22
CA GLY A 48 4.30 -4.76 -32.08
C GLY A 48 2.81 -5.03 -31.87
N VAL A 49 2.03 -5.19 -32.94
CA VAL A 49 0.61 -5.58 -32.85
C VAL A 49 0.47 -6.98 -32.25
N ASN A 50 1.24 -7.95 -32.75
CA ASN A 50 1.21 -9.32 -32.21
C ASN A 50 1.65 -9.36 -30.75
N LEU A 51 2.71 -8.64 -30.39
CA LEU A 51 3.18 -8.56 -29.02
C LEU A 51 2.18 -7.88 -28.09
N ASN A 52 1.51 -6.81 -28.55
CA ASN A 52 0.44 -6.17 -27.78
C ASN A 52 -0.73 -7.12 -27.49
N ASN A 53 -1.14 -7.91 -28.48
CA ASN A 53 -2.17 -8.93 -28.32
C ASN A 53 -1.73 -10.01 -27.33
N GLN A 54 -0.47 -10.47 -27.42
CA GLN A 54 0.07 -11.45 -26.47
C GLN A 54 0.14 -10.91 -25.04
N ILE A 55 0.50 -9.63 -24.84
CA ILE A 55 0.44 -9.00 -23.52
C ILE A 55 -0.99 -9.03 -22.99
N GLY A 56 -1.99 -8.69 -23.81
CA GLY A 56 -3.39 -8.74 -23.41
C GLY A 56 -3.86 -10.14 -23.00
N ASN A 57 -3.36 -11.18 -23.67
CA ASN A 57 -3.70 -12.57 -23.38
C ASN A 57 -2.97 -13.11 -22.14
N SER A 58 -1.67 -12.85 -22.01
CA SER A 58 -0.85 -13.34 -20.89
C SER A 58 -1.07 -12.54 -19.60
N PHE A 59 -1.39 -11.25 -19.72
CA PHE A 59 -1.63 -10.34 -18.61
C PHE A 59 -3.03 -9.71 -18.74
N PRO A 60 -4.09 -10.52 -18.58
CA PRO A 60 -5.46 -10.05 -18.74
C PRO A 60 -5.83 -9.06 -17.64
N LEU A 61 -6.89 -8.30 -17.87
CA LEU A 61 -7.44 -7.36 -16.90
C LEU A 61 -7.76 -8.03 -15.54
N GLY A 62 -8.15 -9.30 -15.53
CA GLY A 62 -8.43 -10.07 -14.31
C GLY A 62 -7.25 -10.22 -13.35
N MET A 63 -6.01 -10.03 -13.81
CA MET A 63 -4.84 -10.07 -12.90
C MET A 63 -4.84 -8.91 -11.89
N GLU A 64 -5.55 -7.81 -12.18
CA GLU A 64 -5.73 -6.69 -11.25
C GLU A 64 -6.62 -7.08 -10.04
N GLU A 65 -7.23 -8.27 -10.06
CA GLU A 65 -7.97 -8.86 -8.93
C GLU A 65 -7.18 -9.98 -8.24
N ASN A 66 -6.00 -10.34 -8.75
CA ASN A 66 -5.18 -11.34 -8.10
C ASN A 66 -4.59 -10.75 -6.81
N TYR A 67 -4.96 -11.32 -5.67
CA TYR A 67 -4.52 -10.87 -4.34
C TYR A 67 -3.00 -10.66 -4.25
N LEU A 68 -2.20 -11.63 -4.74
CA LEU A 68 -0.74 -11.63 -4.64
C LEU A 68 -0.06 -10.52 -5.47
N ILE A 69 -0.81 -9.91 -6.39
CA ILE A 69 -0.31 -8.85 -7.26
C ILE A 69 -0.95 -7.51 -6.85
N ALA A 70 -2.27 -7.49 -6.70
CA ALA A 70 -3.04 -6.29 -6.47
C ALA A 70 -2.80 -5.71 -5.07
N ILE A 71 -2.78 -6.54 -4.02
CA ILE A 71 -2.57 -6.04 -2.65
C ILE A 71 -1.17 -5.42 -2.49
N PRO A 72 -0.06 -6.07 -2.90
CA PRO A 72 1.25 -5.42 -2.86
C PRO A 72 1.34 -4.17 -3.73
N THR A 73 0.65 -4.13 -4.87
CA THR A 73 0.61 -2.93 -5.73
C THR A 73 -0.14 -1.77 -5.04
N LEU A 74 -1.25 -2.05 -4.37
CA LEU A 74 -2.01 -1.06 -3.60
C LEU A 74 -1.22 -0.50 -2.42
N LEU A 75 -0.47 -1.36 -1.74
CA LEU A 75 0.38 -1.02 -0.58
C LEU A 75 1.74 -0.42 -0.97
N ASP A 76 2.09 -0.35 -2.24
CA ASP A 76 3.28 0.37 -2.67
C ASP A 76 2.95 1.87 -2.83
N PRO A 77 3.57 2.76 -2.03
CA PRO A 77 3.26 4.19 -2.06
C PRO A 77 3.61 4.87 -3.39
N ARG A 78 4.42 4.23 -4.24
CA ARG A 78 4.80 4.71 -5.58
C ARG A 78 3.75 4.41 -6.64
N PHE A 79 2.79 3.54 -6.34
CA PHE A 79 1.79 3.04 -7.29
C PHE A 79 0.37 3.31 -6.79
N LYS A 80 0.02 2.78 -5.61
CA LYS A 80 -1.32 2.88 -5.02
C LYS A 80 -2.41 2.49 -6.04
N LYS A 81 -3.56 3.16 -5.97
CA LYS A 81 -4.68 3.02 -6.91
C LYS A 81 -4.31 3.44 -8.35
N ALA A 82 -3.29 4.27 -8.53
CA ALA A 82 -2.93 4.85 -9.82
C ALA A 82 -2.26 3.87 -10.80
N ALA A 83 -1.76 2.72 -10.31
CA ALA A 83 -1.20 1.69 -11.20
C ALA A 83 -2.25 0.88 -11.96
N PHE A 84 -3.50 0.90 -11.49
CA PHE A 84 -4.57 0.07 -12.02
C PHE A 84 -5.31 0.77 -13.14
N THR A 85 -5.87 -0.03 -14.05
CA THR A 85 -6.65 0.49 -15.19
C THR A 85 -8.14 0.39 -14.90
N ASP A 86 -8.58 -0.65 -14.19
CA ASP A 86 -10.00 -0.85 -13.88
C ASP A 86 -10.33 -0.43 -12.44
N ARG A 87 -11.10 0.65 -12.33
CA ARG A 87 -11.54 1.20 -11.05
C ARG A 87 -12.35 0.21 -10.21
N SER A 88 -13.19 -0.62 -10.83
CA SER A 88 -14.01 -1.60 -10.09
C SER A 88 -13.16 -2.67 -9.41
N ARG A 89 -12.02 -3.03 -10.02
CA ARG A 89 -11.06 -3.99 -9.47
C ARG A 89 -10.30 -3.39 -8.29
N VAL A 90 -9.85 -2.15 -8.45
CA VAL A 90 -9.23 -1.38 -7.35
C VAL A 90 -10.14 -1.31 -6.15
N GLU A 91 -11.42 -0.98 -6.36
CA GLU A 91 -12.40 -0.87 -5.28
C GLU A 91 -12.63 -2.22 -4.60
N ARG A 92 -12.75 -3.31 -5.37
CA ARG A 92 -12.86 -4.67 -4.82
C ARG A 92 -11.65 -5.04 -3.98
N MET A 93 -10.45 -4.82 -4.49
CA MET A 93 -9.21 -5.16 -3.79
C MET A 93 -8.92 -4.22 -2.61
N SER A 94 -9.36 -2.97 -2.68
CA SER A 94 -9.30 -2.04 -1.53
C SER A 94 -10.20 -2.52 -0.39
N ARG A 95 -11.37 -3.10 -0.69
CA ARG A 95 -12.25 -3.69 0.33
C ARG A 95 -11.65 -4.96 0.92
N VAL A 96 -11.02 -5.80 0.11
CA VAL A 96 -10.26 -6.96 0.61
C VAL A 96 -9.17 -6.50 1.56
N LEU A 97 -8.37 -5.49 1.17
CA LEU A 97 -7.33 -4.92 2.01
C LEU A 97 -7.90 -4.37 3.32
N LEU A 98 -9.00 -3.62 3.28
CA LEU A 98 -9.65 -3.09 4.48
C LEU A 98 -10.04 -4.22 5.45
N ASN A 99 -10.64 -5.29 4.95
CA ASN A 99 -11.02 -6.43 5.79
C ASN A 99 -9.81 -7.10 6.46
N GLU A 100 -8.67 -7.20 5.76
CA GLU A 100 -7.42 -7.71 6.34
C GLU A 100 -6.92 -6.80 7.47
N VAL A 101 -6.90 -5.47 7.25
CA VAL A 101 -6.48 -4.51 8.27
C VAL A 101 -7.41 -4.56 9.49
N VAL A 102 -8.72 -4.69 9.29
CA VAL A 102 -9.69 -4.84 10.39
C VAL A 102 -9.45 -6.14 11.15
N ALA A 103 -9.15 -7.25 10.47
CA ALA A 103 -8.85 -8.52 11.12
C ALA A 103 -7.56 -8.42 11.98
N LEU A 104 -6.55 -7.69 11.52
CA LEU A 104 -5.33 -7.43 12.29
C LEU A 104 -5.59 -6.63 13.57
N HIS A 105 -6.49 -5.65 13.53
CA HIS A 105 -6.88 -4.87 14.71
C HIS A 105 -7.70 -5.68 15.73
N GLN A 106 -8.45 -6.69 15.28
CA GLN A 106 -9.24 -7.56 16.16
C GLN A 106 -8.41 -8.66 16.83
N HIS A 107 -7.33 -9.07 16.16
CA HIS A 107 -6.38 -10.06 16.65
C HIS A 107 -4.96 -9.53 16.51
N PRO A 108 -4.53 -8.56 17.34
CA PRO A 108 -3.14 -8.15 17.37
C PRO A 108 -2.27 -9.38 17.64
N ALA A 109 -1.24 -9.58 16.82
CA ALA A 109 -0.27 -10.65 17.03
C ALA A 109 0.33 -10.49 18.45
N PRO A 110 0.65 -11.59 19.17
CA PRO A 110 1.32 -11.46 20.45
C PRO A 110 2.64 -10.73 20.22
N GLU A 111 2.74 -9.52 20.75
CA GLU A 111 3.95 -8.71 20.69
C GLU A 111 5.12 -9.54 21.23
N ALA A 112 6.24 -9.53 20.51
CA ALA A 112 7.49 -10.04 21.05
C ALA A 112 7.88 -9.18 22.25
N ASP A 113 7.77 -9.79 23.43
CA ASP A 113 8.21 -9.38 24.75
C ASP A 113 9.38 -8.38 24.71
N THR A 114 9.07 -7.08 24.75
CA THR A 114 10.06 -6.06 25.11
C THR A 114 9.82 -5.69 26.56
N GLY A 115 10.48 -6.47 27.41
CA GLY A 115 10.89 -6.14 28.78
C GLY A 115 10.06 -5.10 29.50
N SER A 116 9.04 -5.56 30.21
CA SER A 116 8.42 -4.84 31.31
C SER A 116 9.49 -4.53 32.38
N VAL A 117 9.88 -3.25 32.48
CA VAL A 117 10.62 -2.73 33.63
C VAL A 117 9.59 -2.18 34.61
N PRO A 118 9.49 -2.69 35.85
CA PRO A 118 8.62 -2.12 36.86
C PRO A 118 9.27 -0.86 37.44
N SER A 119 8.83 0.32 37.00
CA SER A 119 9.11 1.56 37.72
C SER A 119 8.06 1.73 38.82
N THR A 120 8.43 1.29 40.03
CA THR A 120 7.95 1.89 41.27
C THR A 120 8.40 3.34 41.31
N ALA A 121 7.45 4.28 41.33
CA ALA A 121 7.67 5.64 41.75
C ALA A 121 6.43 6.15 42.49
N ASP A 122 6.72 6.78 43.61
CA ASP A 122 5.87 7.04 44.75
C ASP A 122 4.64 7.92 44.51
N VAL A 123 3.65 7.68 45.36
CA VAL A 123 2.53 8.56 45.66
C VAL A 123 3.06 9.80 46.36
N GLU A 124 3.18 10.91 45.65
CA GLU A 124 3.20 12.24 46.26
C GLU A 124 2.13 13.13 45.61
N THR A 125 1.00 13.19 46.30
CA THR A 125 -0.04 14.19 46.14
C THR A 125 0.55 15.58 46.37
N THR A 126 0.66 16.38 45.31
CA THR A 126 0.72 17.84 45.46
C THR A 126 -0.38 18.49 44.64
N CYS A 127 -1.22 19.22 45.36
CA CYS A 127 -2.38 19.95 44.92
C CYS A 127 -2.00 21.21 44.12
N HIS A 128 -2.41 21.29 42.85
CA HIS A 128 -2.58 22.57 42.15
C HIS A 128 -3.90 22.55 41.36
N GLY A 129 -4.71 23.59 41.54
CA GLY A 129 -6.12 23.71 41.17
C GLY A 129 -6.47 23.79 39.68
N ASP A 130 -5.69 23.15 38.81
CA ASP A 130 -5.97 23.01 37.36
C ASP A 130 -6.41 21.59 36.96
N ALA A 131 -6.33 20.63 37.89
CA ALA A 131 -6.64 19.21 37.67
C ALA A 131 -8.12 18.89 37.38
N SER A 132 -9.03 19.87 37.39
CA SER A 132 -10.49 19.62 37.32
C SER A 132 -11.11 19.93 35.95
N VAL A 133 -10.60 20.92 35.22
CA VAL A 133 -11.19 21.32 33.93
C VAL A 133 -10.84 20.33 32.83
N TRP A 134 -9.57 19.90 32.79
CA TRP A 134 -9.08 18.98 31.77
C TRP A 134 -9.47 17.55 32.06
N GLN A 135 -9.55 17.11 33.32
CA GLN A 135 -9.88 15.73 33.67
C GLN A 135 -11.21 15.26 33.08
N PHE A 136 -12.25 16.09 33.09
CA PHE A 136 -13.54 15.72 32.46
C PHE A 136 -13.41 15.62 30.93
N PHE A 137 -12.63 16.52 30.32
CA PHE A 137 -12.37 16.49 28.89
C PHE A 137 -11.53 15.26 28.51
N ASP A 138 -10.45 14.99 29.25
CA ASP A 138 -9.56 13.84 29.06
C ASP A 138 -10.33 12.53 29.22
N GLN A 139 -11.16 12.41 30.25
CA GLN A 139 -12.02 11.24 30.45
C GLN A 139 -13.05 11.08 29.31
N LYS A 140 -13.57 12.19 28.77
CA LYS A 140 -14.46 12.18 27.60
C LYS A 140 -13.69 11.77 26.33
N VAL A 141 -12.46 12.24 26.17
CA VAL A 141 -11.58 11.87 25.04
C VAL A 141 -11.22 10.39 25.12
N GLU A 142 -10.79 9.91 26.28
CA GLU A 142 -10.52 8.48 26.53
C GLU A 142 -11.73 7.61 26.24
N HIS A 143 -12.92 8.02 26.69
CA HIS A 143 -14.16 7.28 26.42
C HIS A 143 -14.55 7.29 24.94
N ILE A 144 -14.29 8.38 24.20
CA ILE A 144 -14.48 8.42 22.74
C ILE A 144 -13.50 7.47 22.04
N PHE A 145 -12.24 7.46 22.49
CA PHE A 145 -11.19 6.61 21.93
C PHE A 145 -11.44 5.14 22.23
N SER A 146 -11.89 4.80 23.44
CA SER A 146 -12.21 3.42 23.84
C SER A 146 -13.43 2.87 23.11
N GLN A 147 -14.28 3.72 22.54
CA GLN A 147 -15.44 3.34 21.73
C GLN A 147 -15.17 3.33 20.22
N GLN A 148 -13.97 3.73 19.77
CA GLN A 148 -13.66 3.61 18.35
C GLN A 148 -13.65 2.14 17.94
N MET A 149 -14.56 1.80 17.02
CA MET A 149 -14.58 0.46 16.46
C MET A 149 -13.30 0.22 15.62
N PRO A 150 -12.69 -0.97 15.70
CA PRO A 150 -11.53 -1.36 14.88
C PRO A 150 -11.73 -1.10 13.36
N SER A 151 -12.97 -1.26 12.88
CA SER A 151 -13.35 -0.96 11.50
C SER A 151 -13.24 0.51 11.13
N THR A 152 -13.54 1.42 12.06
CA THR A 152 -13.42 2.86 11.86
C THR A 152 -11.95 3.29 11.87
N SER A 153 -11.11 2.75 12.76
CA SER A 153 -9.66 3.04 12.78
C SER A 153 -8.97 2.59 11.50
N ALA A 154 -9.11 1.30 11.17
CA ALA A 154 -8.55 0.71 9.96
C ALA A 154 -8.96 1.45 8.68
N PHE A 155 -10.23 1.89 8.61
CA PHE A 155 -10.72 2.68 7.49
C PHE A 155 -10.03 4.04 7.40
N MET A 156 -9.90 4.77 8.52
CA MET A 156 -9.25 6.09 8.55
C MET A 156 -7.78 6.00 8.17
N GLU A 157 -7.05 5.01 8.69
CA GLU A 157 -5.63 4.78 8.37
C GLU A 157 -5.45 4.50 6.87
N LEU A 158 -6.26 3.59 6.33
CA LEU A 158 -6.18 3.22 4.92
C LEU A 158 -6.60 4.38 4.00
N ASP A 159 -7.61 5.15 4.40
CA ASP A 159 -8.04 6.36 3.68
C ASP A 159 -6.94 7.44 3.70
N GLN A 160 -6.31 7.69 4.84
CA GLN A 160 -5.18 8.60 4.97
C GLN A 160 -3.99 8.16 4.11
N TYR A 161 -3.67 6.87 4.10
CA TYR A 161 -2.66 6.30 3.22
C TYR A 161 -2.96 6.55 1.73
N PHE A 162 -4.20 6.31 1.29
CA PHE A 162 -4.59 6.53 -0.10
C PHE A 162 -4.64 8.01 -0.50
N LYS A 163 -4.90 8.91 0.46
CA LYS A 163 -4.87 10.37 0.25
C LYS A 163 -3.45 10.94 0.24
N ALA A 164 -2.49 10.30 0.90
CA ALA A 164 -1.10 10.73 0.87
C ALA A 164 -0.56 10.77 -0.58
N PRO A 165 0.37 11.69 -0.91
CA PRO A 165 0.92 11.81 -2.25
C PRO A 165 1.60 10.51 -2.72
N ILE A 166 1.65 10.33 -4.05
CA ILE A 166 2.37 9.21 -4.66
C ILE A 166 3.88 9.47 -4.52
N LEU A 167 4.60 8.48 -4.01
CA LEU A 167 6.05 8.51 -3.84
C LEU A 167 6.78 8.40 -5.19
N SER A 168 7.95 9.03 -5.34
CA SER A 168 8.72 8.89 -6.57
C SER A 168 9.16 7.44 -6.78
N ARG A 169 9.17 6.97 -8.03
CA ARG A 169 9.60 5.60 -8.37
C ARG A 169 11.05 5.28 -7.99
N GLN A 170 11.88 6.31 -7.85
CA GLN A 170 13.30 6.17 -7.49
C GLN A 170 13.56 6.14 -5.99
N GLU A 171 12.53 6.44 -5.18
CA GLU A 171 12.64 6.40 -3.73
C GLU A 171 12.39 4.99 -3.18
N ASP A 172 12.86 4.78 -1.95
CA ASP A 172 12.71 3.52 -1.23
C ASP A 172 11.37 3.50 -0.47
N PRO A 173 10.41 2.65 -0.86
CA PRO A 173 9.11 2.59 -0.22
C PRO A 173 9.19 2.11 1.24
N LEU A 174 10.21 1.32 1.61
CA LEU A 174 10.36 0.84 2.99
C LEU A 174 10.80 1.96 3.93
N LYS A 175 11.65 2.88 3.43
CA LYS A 175 11.99 4.09 4.19
C LYS A 175 10.77 4.98 4.37
N TRP A 176 9.96 5.12 3.33
CA TRP A 176 8.71 5.89 3.41
C TRP A 176 7.73 5.29 4.43
N TRP A 177 7.54 3.97 4.43
CA TRP A 177 6.69 3.29 5.41
C TRP A 177 7.17 3.50 6.85
N LYS A 178 8.49 3.47 7.10
CA LYS A 178 9.05 3.79 8.43
C LYS A 178 8.74 5.22 8.87
N THR A 179 8.81 6.18 7.95
CA THR A 179 8.48 7.58 8.25
C THR A 179 6.99 7.80 8.45
N ILE A 180 6.11 7.07 7.77
CA ILE A 180 4.67 7.27 7.94
C ILE A 180 4.09 6.49 9.13
N ASN A 181 4.74 5.40 9.57
CA ASN A 181 4.31 4.66 10.76
C ASN A 181 4.34 5.53 12.03
N THR A 182 5.16 6.59 12.07
CA THR A 182 5.10 7.58 13.17
C THR A 182 3.86 8.47 13.12
N PHE A 183 3.14 8.52 12.00
CA PHE A 183 1.93 9.33 11.78
C PHE A 183 0.66 8.49 11.64
N ILE A 184 0.78 7.21 11.31
CA ILE A 184 -0.31 6.24 11.15
C ILE A 184 0.11 4.99 11.95
N PRO A 185 -0.16 4.94 13.26
CA PRO A 185 0.11 3.74 14.04
C PRO A 185 -0.79 2.60 13.55
N THR A 186 -0.21 1.40 13.47
CA THR A 186 -0.92 0.14 13.18
C THR A 186 -1.12 -0.64 14.46
#